data_AF-A0A6G2K205-F1
#
_entry.id   AF-A0A6G2K205-F1
#
_cell.length_a   1.000
_cell.length_b   1.000
_cell.length_c   1.000
_cell.angle_alpha   90.00
_cell.angle_beta   90.00
_cell.angle_gamma   90.00
#
_symmetry.space_group_name_H-M   'P 1'
#
loop_
_entity.id
_entity.type
_entity.pdbx_description
1 polymer ?
#
loop_
_entity_poly.entity_id
_entity_poly.type
_entity_poly.pdbx_seq_one_letter_code
_entity_poly.pdbx_strand_id
1 'polypeptide(L)'
;MRQRRFGYRLAALAAVVALLAAACAEDGTDEAAAASSAASGALSEAQTARSEASAANSAASAADAAAAAADATADAAAARAEEAIAAAELAVATAEGNEEAVAAAEAALDEAQAAAAAAQAEAAAAQADAANAQAEAEQARAAAEEAAADAESAAAAPPPPEPPPPPGEY
;
A
#
# COMPACT_ATOMS: atom_id res chain seq x y z
N MET A 1 13.87 -6.28 6.64
CA MET A 1 13.83 -7.52 7.47
C MET A 1 12.44 -7.91 8.00
N ARG A 2 11.41 -7.04 7.96
CA ARG A 2 10.08 -7.33 8.54
C ARG A 2 9.17 -8.26 7.70
N GLN A 3 9.16 -8.14 6.37
CA GLN A 3 8.40 -9.04 5.48
C GLN A 3 8.79 -10.53 5.62
N ARG A 4 10.06 -10.82 5.95
CA ARG A 4 10.52 -12.21 6.15
C ARG A 4 9.85 -12.85 7.36
N ARG A 5 9.65 -12.12 8.45
CA ARG A 5 9.03 -12.64 9.69
C ARG A 5 7.58 -13.05 9.47
N PHE A 6 6.87 -12.32 8.60
CA PHE A 6 5.49 -12.60 8.26
C PHE A 6 5.32 -13.90 7.45
N GLY A 7 6.20 -14.12 6.47
CA GLY A 7 6.23 -15.38 5.71
C GLY A 7 6.55 -16.61 6.56
N TYR A 8 7.42 -16.46 7.56
CA TYR A 8 7.75 -17.55 8.49
C TYR A 8 6.58 -17.92 9.43
N ARG A 9 5.77 -16.95 9.87
CA ARG A 9 4.58 -17.22 10.71
C ARG A 9 3.53 -18.03 9.96
N LEU A 10 3.20 -17.65 8.73
CA LEU A 10 2.25 -18.38 7.89
C LEU A 10 2.70 -19.81 7.56
N ALA A 11 4.01 -20.01 7.31
CA ALA A 11 4.55 -21.35 7.06
C ALA A 11 4.51 -22.24 8.32
N ALA A 12 4.77 -21.66 9.51
CA ALA A 12 4.64 -22.38 10.77
C ALA A 12 3.18 -22.76 11.07
N LEU A 13 2.24 -21.85 10.79
CA LEU A 13 0.80 -22.04 10.99
C LEU A 13 0.25 -23.15 10.08
N ALA A 14 0.65 -23.16 8.80
CA ALA A 14 0.29 -24.24 7.87
C ALA A 14 0.83 -25.60 8.31
N ALA A 15 2.04 -25.65 8.90
CA ALA A 15 2.61 -26.88 9.43
C ALA A 15 1.87 -27.36 10.70
N VAL A 16 1.45 -26.45 11.57
CA VAL A 16 0.64 -26.76 12.77
C VAL A 16 -0.73 -27.30 12.38
N VAL A 17 -1.41 -26.69 11.41
CA VAL A 17 -2.70 -27.17 10.89
C VAL A 17 -2.57 -28.56 10.26
N ALA A 18 -1.50 -28.83 9.51
CA ALA A 18 -1.24 -30.14 8.94
C ALA A 18 -0.97 -31.23 10.00
N LEU A 19 -0.27 -30.87 11.08
CA LEU A 19 -0.02 -31.76 12.22
C LEU A 19 -1.31 -32.03 13.03
N LEU A 20 -2.15 -31.00 13.22
CA LEU A 20 -3.43 -31.14 13.91
C LEU A 20 -4.38 -32.06 13.14
N ALA A 21 -4.44 -31.92 11.81
CA ALA A 21 -5.25 -32.78 10.94
C ALA A 21 -4.81 -34.26 10.99
N ALA A 22 -3.51 -34.53 11.15
CA ALA A 22 -2.99 -35.89 11.30
C ALA A 22 -3.36 -36.51 12.66
N ALA A 23 -3.45 -35.71 13.73
CA ALA A 23 -3.84 -36.18 15.07
C ALA A 23 -5.36 -36.39 15.21
N CYS A 24 -6.18 -35.68 14.44
CA CYS A 24 -7.65 -35.79 14.47
C CYS A 24 -8.21 -37.03 13.75
N ALA A 25 -7.36 -37.86 13.13
CA ALA A 25 -7.81 -39.08 12.46
C ALA A 25 -8.14 -40.21 13.45
N GLU A 26 -7.79 -40.09 14.73
CA GLU A 26 -7.92 -41.18 15.72
C GLU A 26 -9.08 -41.03 16.74
N ASP A 27 -9.66 -39.84 16.96
CA ASP A 27 -10.70 -39.65 17.99
C ASP A 27 -11.78 -38.61 17.60
N GLY A 28 -13.06 -38.97 17.79
CA GLY A 28 -14.23 -38.07 17.88
C GLY A 28 -14.39 -36.94 16.83
N THR A 29 -15.08 -37.22 15.72
CA THR A 29 -14.98 -36.47 14.45
C THR A 29 -15.67 -35.10 14.36
N ASP A 30 -16.63 -34.74 15.21
CA ASP A 30 -17.46 -33.54 14.96
C ASP A 30 -16.85 -32.22 15.48
N GLU A 31 -16.19 -32.23 16.64
CA GLU A 31 -15.62 -31.03 17.25
C GLU A 31 -14.20 -30.71 16.74
N ALA A 32 -13.42 -31.76 16.44
CA ALA A 32 -12.17 -31.65 15.71
C ALA A 32 -12.38 -31.09 14.29
N ALA A 33 -13.48 -31.48 13.62
CA ALA A 33 -13.86 -30.92 12.33
C ALA A 33 -14.25 -29.42 12.45
N ALA A 34 -14.93 -29.03 13.53
CA ALA A 34 -15.28 -27.62 13.77
C ALA A 34 -14.03 -26.75 14.03
N ALA A 35 -13.08 -27.22 14.84
CA ALA A 35 -11.82 -26.53 15.09
C ALA A 35 -10.95 -26.41 13.81
N SER A 36 -10.88 -27.46 13.00
CA SER A 36 -10.20 -27.46 11.70
C SER A 36 -10.85 -26.50 10.69
N SER A 37 -12.19 -26.46 10.65
CA SER A 37 -12.92 -25.50 9.82
C SER A 37 -12.69 -24.06 10.24
N ALA A 38 -12.65 -23.78 11.56
CA ALA A 38 -12.36 -22.45 12.09
C ALA A 38 -10.92 -22.01 11.78
N ALA A 39 -9.93 -22.90 11.97
CA ALA A 39 -8.54 -22.62 11.64
C ALA A 39 -8.32 -22.43 10.12
N SER A 40 -9.01 -23.21 9.29
CA SER A 40 -8.98 -23.06 7.82
C SER A 40 -9.61 -21.74 7.37
N GLY A 41 -10.71 -21.33 8.00
CA GLY A 41 -11.35 -20.02 7.79
C GLY A 41 -10.40 -18.87 8.12
N ALA A 42 -9.83 -18.88 9.33
CA ALA A 42 -8.90 -17.84 9.78
C ALA A 42 -7.62 -17.78 8.92
N LEU A 43 -7.10 -18.93 8.46
CA LEU A 43 -5.97 -18.97 7.53
C LEU A 43 -6.32 -18.37 6.17
N SER A 44 -7.53 -18.63 5.66
CA SER A 44 -8.01 -18.04 4.41
C SER A 44 -8.15 -16.52 4.53
N GLU A 45 -8.71 -16.03 5.64
CA GLU A 45 -8.82 -14.60 5.93
C GLU A 45 -7.45 -13.93 6.02
N ALA A 46 -6.48 -14.55 6.71
CA ALA A 46 -5.11 -14.04 6.78
C ALA A 46 -4.42 -14.00 5.40
N GLN A 47 -4.69 -14.95 4.50
CA GLN A 47 -4.15 -14.93 3.14
C GLN A 47 -4.79 -13.84 2.27
N THR A 48 -6.10 -13.61 2.42
CA THR A 48 -6.81 -12.51 1.77
C THR A 48 -6.26 -11.16 2.24
N ALA A 49 -6.21 -10.94 3.55
CA ALA A 49 -5.68 -9.69 4.13
C ALA A 49 -4.22 -9.42 3.72
N ARG A 50 -3.40 -10.48 3.60
CA ARG A 50 -2.03 -10.34 3.08
C ARG A 50 -1.99 -9.92 1.61
N SER A 51 -2.88 -10.49 0.79
CA SER A 51 -2.95 -10.15 -0.63
C SER A 51 -3.40 -8.69 -0.83
N GLU A 52 -4.37 -8.25 -0.03
CA GLU A 52 -4.82 -6.85 0.03
C GLU A 52 -3.72 -5.91 0.50
N ALA A 53 -3.00 -6.24 1.57
CA ALA A 53 -1.86 -5.45 2.04
C ALA A 53 -0.74 -5.36 1.00
N SER A 54 -0.50 -6.43 0.24
CA SER A 54 0.47 -6.41 -0.87
C SER A 54 0.00 -5.50 -2.00
N ALA A 55 -1.27 -5.54 -2.36
CA ALA A 55 -1.85 -4.67 -3.39
C ALA A 55 -1.80 -3.19 -2.96
N ALA A 56 -2.15 -2.90 -1.71
CA ALA A 56 -2.08 -1.56 -1.14
C ALA A 56 -0.64 -1.03 -1.13
N ASN A 57 0.35 -1.85 -0.76
CA ASN A 57 1.76 -1.46 -0.83
C ASN A 57 2.23 -1.19 -2.27
N SER A 58 1.77 -1.97 -3.24
CA SER A 58 2.06 -1.71 -4.66
C SER A 58 1.42 -0.41 -5.14
N ALA A 59 0.19 -0.12 -4.71
CA ALA A 59 -0.49 1.14 -5.01
C ALA A 59 0.24 2.34 -4.40
N ALA A 60 0.64 2.26 -3.12
CA ALA A 60 1.46 3.29 -2.47
C ALA A 60 2.77 3.55 -3.22
N SER A 61 3.47 2.49 -3.63
CA SER A 61 4.70 2.62 -4.41
C SER A 61 4.49 3.28 -5.78
N ALA A 62 3.34 3.03 -6.42
CA ALA A 62 2.98 3.67 -7.68
C ALA A 62 2.62 5.14 -7.49
N ALA A 63 1.93 5.48 -6.40
CA ALA A 63 1.61 6.86 -6.03
C ALA A 63 2.89 7.66 -5.72
N ASP A 64 3.85 7.08 -5.00
CA ASP A 64 5.17 7.69 -4.77
C ASP A 64 5.91 7.97 -6.09
N ALA A 65 5.89 7.02 -7.03
CA ALA A 65 6.51 7.20 -8.34
C ALA A 65 5.82 8.30 -9.16
N ALA A 66 4.49 8.41 -9.07
CA ALA A 66 3.73 9.48 -9.70
C ALA A 66 4.05 10.85 -9.09
N ALA A 67 4.16 10.94 -7.75
CA ALA A 67 4.57 12.15 -7.06
C ALA A 67 5.96 12.61 -7.48
N ALA A 68 6.92 11.68 -7.59
CA ALA A 68 8.27 11.99 -8.08
C ALA A 68 8.28 12.47 -9.54
N ALA A 69 7.43 11.91 -10.41
CA ALA A 69 7.30 12.35 -11.79
C ALA A 69 6.67 13.74 -11.90
N ALA A 70 5.69 14.05 -11.04
CA ALA A 70 5.06 15.36 -10.98
C ALA A 70 6.05 16.44 -10.47
N ASP A 71 6.85 16.11 -9.45
CA ASP A 71 7.92 16.97 -8.93
C ASP A 71 8.97 17.30 -10.01
N ALA A 72 9.44 16.29 -10.74
CA ALA A 72 10.35 16.49 -11.88
C ALA A 72 9.73 17.34 -13.01
N THR A 73 8.42 17.25 -13.19
CA THR A 73 7.69 18.09 -14.16
C THR A 73 7.60 19.54 -13.69
N ALA A 74 7.38 19.77 -12.39
CA ALA A 74 7.38 21.09 -11.80
C ALA A 74 8.76 21.76 -11.88
N ASP A 75 9.83 21.03 -11.61
CA ASP A 75 11.22 21.50 -11.77
C ASP A 75 11.52 21.87 -13.24
N ALA A 76 11.11 21.01 -14.19
CA ALA A 76 11.28 21.29 -15.61
C ALA A 76 10.50 22.54 -16.04
N ALA A 77 9.26 22.71 -15.56
CA ALA A 77 8.43 23.89 -15.86
C ALA A 77 9.02 25.17 -15.25
N ALA A 78 9.58 25.11 -14.04
CA ALA A 78 10.29 26.23 -13.43
C ALA A 78 11.52 26.63 -14.23
N ALA A 79 12.32 25.66 -14.69
CA ALA A 79 13.47 25.93 -15.56
C ALA A 79 13.05 26.59 -16.88
N ARG A 80 11.92 26.17 -17.47
CA ARG A 80 11.34 26.82 -18.66
C ARG A 80 10.87 28.24 -18.40
N ALA A 81 10.30 28.51 -17.23
CA ALA A 81 9.92 29.87 -16.84
C ALA A 81 11.16 30.78 -16.72
N GLU A 82 12.25 30.30 -16.12
CA GLU A 82 13.52 31.04 -16.05
C GLU A 82 14.11 31.30 -17.46
N GLU A 83 14.07 30.30 -18.35
CA GLU A 83 14.47 30.48 -19.77
C GLU A 83 13.60 31.54 -20.48
N ALA A 84 12.29 31.54 -20.21
CA ALA A 84 11.36 32.51 -20.78
C ALA A 84 11.60 33.93 -20.24
N ILE A 85 11.93 34.09 -18.95
CA ILE A 85 12.33 35.36 -18.36
C ILE A 85 13.57 35.91 -19.08
N ALA A 86 14.62 35.10 -19.19
CA ALA A 86 15.85 35.52 -19.86
C ALA A 86 15.62 35.87 -21.34
N ALA A 87 14.76 35.12 -22.04
CA ALA A 87 14.37 35.40 -23.41
C ALA A 87 13.57 36.71 -23.53
N ALA A 88 12.66 36.98 -22.60
CA ALA A 88 11.88 38.20 -22.58
C ALA A 88 12.75 39.43 -22.29
N GLU A 89 13.68 39.34 -21.33
CA GLU A 89 14.65 40.39 -21.04
C GLU A 89 15.52 40.72 -22.27
N LEU A 90 15.99 39.68 -22.98
CA LEU A 90 16.76 39.86 -24.21
C LEU A 90 15.93 40.47 -25.34
N ALA A 91 14.68 40.03 -25.51
CA ALA A 91 13.76 40.59 -26.50
C ALA A 91 13.53 42.08 -26.24
N VAL A 92 13.22 42.47 -25.00
CA VAL A 92 13.05 43.88 -24.60
C VAL A 92 14.31 44.70 -24.85
N ALA A 93 15.49 44.17 -24.53
CA ALA A 93 16.76 44.87 -24.74
C ALA A 93 17.10 45.09 -26.23
N THR A 94 16.60 44.22 -27.12
CA THR A 94 16.92 44.24 -28.56
C THR A 94 15.81 44.79 -29.44
N ALA A 95 14.61 45.03 -28.90
CA ALA A 95 13.42 45.33 -29.68
C ALA A 95 13.44 46.67 -30.42
N GLU A 96 14.35 47.62 -30.15
CA GLU A 96 14.45 48.95 -30.80
C GLU A 96 13.10 49.53 -31.32
N GLY A 97 12.12 49.70 -30.44
CA GLY A 97 10.81 50.27 -30.80
C GLY A 97 9.78 49.30 -31.40
N ASN A 98 10.05 47.99 -31.37
CA ASN A 98 9.11 46.94 -31.76
C ASN A 98 8.25 46.49 -30.56
N GLU A 99 7.15 47.21 -30.35
CA GLU A 99 6.18 46.93 -29.28
C GLU A 99 5.51 45.55 -29.44
N GLU A 100 5.32 45.06 -30.68
CA GLU A 100 4.75 43.73 -30.92
C GLU A 100 5.68 42.60 -30.45
N ALA A 101 7.00 42.77 -30.62
CA ALA A 101 7.98 41.80 -30.12
C ALA A 101 8.04 41.77 -28.58
N VAL A 102 7.91 42.94 -27.94
CA VAL A 102 7.84 43.03 -26.47
C VAL A 102 6.56 42.38 -25.96
N ALA A 103 5.40 42.70 -26.55
CA ALA A 103 4.12 42.10 -26.16
C ALA A 103 4.09 40.58 -26.35
N ALA A 104 4.69 40.06 -27.43
CA ALA A 104 4.80 38.62 -27.66
C ALA A 104 5.71 37.93 -26.61
N ALA A 105 6.78 38.60 -26.19
CA ALA A 105 7.67 38.09 -25.14
C ALA A 105 7.00 38.09 -23.77
N GLU A 106 6.26 39.15 -23.42
CA GLU A 106 5.47 39.21 -22.19
C GLU A 106 4.38 38.13 -22.15
N ALA A 107 3.67 37.90 -23.26
CA ALA A 107 2.68 36.83 -23.35
C ALA A 107 3.30 35.43 -23.17
N ALA A 108 4.48 35.18 -23.76
CA ALA A 108 5.20 33.92 -23.58
C ALA A 108 5.69 33.73 -22.14
N LEU A 109 6.07 34.82 -21.45
CA LEU A 109 6.43 34.80 -20.04
C LEU A 109 5.23 34.45 -19.16
N ASP A 110 4.08 35.08 -19.39
CA ASP A 110 2.84 34.78 -18.66
C ASP A 110 2.42 33.32 -18.83
N GLU A 111 2.51 32.78 -20.06
CA GLU A 111 2.21 31.38 -20.34
C GLU A 111 3.18 30.43 -19.61
N ALA A 112 4.48 30.74 -19.62
CA ALA A 112 5.49 29.92 -18.94
C ALA A 112 5.31 29.95 -17.42
N GLN A 113 5.01 31.10 -16.83
CA GLN A 113 4.71 31.23 -15.41
C GLN A 113 3.43 30.49 -15.01
N ALA A 114 2.38 30.57 -15.84
CA ALA A 114 1.15 29.82 -15.62
C ALA A 114 1.38 28.31 -15.69
N ALA A 115 2.18 27.84 -16.65
CA ALA A 115 2.56 26.43 -16.76
C ALA A 115 3.36 25.94 -15.54
N ALA A 116 4.31 26.75 -15.05
CA ALA A 116 5.06 26.43 -13.84
C ALA A 116 4.17 26.35 -12.60
N ALA A 117 3.24 27.28 -12.43
CA ALA A 117 2.27 27.25 -11.34
C ALA A 117 1.34 26.03 -11.40
N ALA A 118 0.88 25.66 -12.60
CA ALA A 118 0.06 24.47 -12.79
C ALA A 118 0.82 23.18 -12.43
N ALA A 119 2.08 23.05 -12.91
CA ALA A 119 2.91 21.89 -12.61
C ALA A 119 3.21 21.76 -11.10
N GLN A 120 3.44 22.89 -10.40
CA GLN A 120 3.60 22.87 -8.94
C GLN A 120 2.32 22.43 -8.22
N ALA A 121 1.15 22.86 -8.69
CA ALA A 121 -0.12 22.43 -8.11
C ALA A 121 -0.37 20.92 -8.32
N GLU A 122 -0.03 20.39 -9.49
CA GLU A 122 -0.10 18.95 -9.78
C GLU A 122 0.89 18.15 -8.91
N ALA A 123 2.11 18.64 -8.72
CA ALA A 123 3.10 18.02 -7.83
C ALA A 123 2.59 17.97 -6.38
N ALA A 124 2.02 19.06 -5.88
CA ALA A 124 1.44 19.10 -4.53
C ALA A 124 0.26 18.13 -4.37
N ALA A 125 -0.62 18.03 -5.37
CA ALA A 125 -1.72 17.08 -5.37
C ALA A 125 -1.21 15.63 -5.37
N ALA A 126 -0.24 15.32 -6.24
CA ALA A 126 0.35 13.98 -6.32
C ALA A 126 1.07 13.58 -5.01
N GLN A 127 1.72 14.52 -4.34
CA GLN A 127 2.31 14.28 -3.01
C GLN A 127 1.26 13.98 -1.94
N ALA A 128 0.12 14.68 -1.97
CA ALA A 128 -0.99 14.39 -1.06
C ALA A 128 -1.59 13.00 -1.32
N ASP A 129 -1.76 12.62 -2.58
CA ASP A 129 -2.25 11.30 -2.98
C ASP A 129 -1.27 10.19 -2.56
N ALA A 130 0.04 10.41 -2.71
CA ALA A 130 1.07 9.49 -2.24
C ALA A 130 1.01 9.30 -0.72
N ALA A 131 0.86 10.38 0.05
CA ALA A 131 0.70 10.30 1.50
C ALA A 131 -0.55 9.52 1.92
N ASN A 132 -1.67 9.73 1.23
CA ASN A 132 -2.91 8.97 1.49
C ASN A 132 -2.73 7.48 1.17
N ALA A 133 -2.14 7.16 0.02
CA ALA A 133 -1.89 5.77 -0.38
C ALA A 133 -0.94 5.04 0.59
N GLN A 134 0.06 5.75 1.12
CA GLN A 134 0.93 5.22 2.17
C GLN A 134 0.15 4.91 3.46
N ALA A 135 -0.72 5.82 3.90
CA ALA A 135 -1.56 5.60 5.07
C ALA A 135 -2.51 4.40 4.90
N GLU A 136 -3.09 4.21 3.71
CA GLU A 136 -3.91 3.05 3.38
C GLU A 136 -3.10 1.75 3.39
N ALA A 137 -1.88 1.77 2.85
CA ALA A 137 -0.99 0.62 2.88
C ALA A 137 -0.58 0.23 4.31
N GLU A 138 -0.38 1.21 5.20
CA GLU A 138 -0.12 0.96 6.62
C GLU A 138 -1.32 0.32 7.33
N GLN A 139 -2.54 0.80 7.04
CA GLN A 139 -3.78 0.22 7.58
C GLN A 139 -3.98 -1.21 7.09
N ALA A 140 -3.83 -1.46 5.79
CA ALA A 140 -3.95 -2.80 5.21
C ALA A 140 -2.91 -3.76 5.80
N ARG A 141 -1.70 -3.27 6.05
CA ARG A 141 -0.66 -4.04 6.75
C ARG A 141 -1.06 -4.37 8.18
N ALA A 142 -1.62 -3.42 8.93
CA ALA A 142 -2.07 -3.66 10.30
C ALA A 142 -3.19 -4.70 10.34
N ALA A 143 -4.18 -4.59 9.44
CA ALA A 143 -5.25 -5.58 9.30
C ALA A 143 -4.72 -6.98 8.95
N ALA A 144 -3.73 -7.08 8.06
CA ALA A 144 -3.08 -8.34 7.78
C ALA A 144 -2.32 -8.92 8.99
N GLU A 145 -1.68 -8.06 9.80
CA GLU A 145 -1.01 -8.46 11.04
C GLU A 145 -1.98 -8.99 12.09
N GLU A 146 -3.17 -8.38 12.21
CA GLU A 146 -4.27 -8.83 13.07
C GLU A 146 -4.83 -10.18 12.60
N ALA A 147 -5.22 -10.30 11.33
CA ALA A 147 -5.74 -11.55 10.77
C ALA A 147 -4.75 -12.72 10.91
N ALA A 148 -3.44 -12.46 10.79
CA ALA A 148 -2.42 -13.47 11.02
C ALA A 148 -2.32 -13.88 12.50
N ALA A 149 -2.52 -12.95 13.44
CA ALA A 149 -2.54 -13.26 14.87
C ALA A 149 -3.78 -14.08 15.26
N ASP A 150 -4.94 -13.76 14.68
CA ASP A 150 -6.17 -14.50 14.89
C ASP A 150 -6.06 -15.94 14.36
N ALA A 151 -5.48 -16.11 13.17
CA ALA A 151 -5.18 -17.43 12.63
C ALA A 151 -4.24 -18.24 13.55
N GLU A 152 -3.23 -17.58 14.14
CA GLU A 152 -2.27 -18.25 15.04
C GLU A 152 -2.96 -18.67 16.34
N SER A 153 -3.83 -17.82 16.88
CA SER A 153 -4.64 -18.12 18.06
C SER A 153 -5.63 -19.26 17.82
N ALA A 154 -6.30 -19.29 16.66
CA ALA A 154 -7.23 -20.35 16.29
C ALA A 154 -6.51 -21.72 16.17
N ALA A 155 -5.28 -21.73 15.67
CA ALA A 155 -4.47 -22.95 15.57
C ALA A 155 -3.92 -23.44 16.92
N ALA A 156 -3.84 -22.56 17.93
CA ALA A 156 -3.28 -22.87 19.25
C ALA A 156 -4.34 -23.23 20.31
N ALA A 157 -5.64 -23.18 19.97
CA ALA A 157 -6.71 -23.51 20.90
C ALA A 157 -6.60 -24.98 21.37
N PRO A 158 -6.62 -25.24 22.70
CA PRO A 158 -6.54 -26.60 23.21
C PRO A 158 -7.77 -27.43 22.76
N PRO A 159 -7.62 -28.75 22.58
CA PRO A 159 -8.77 -29.61 22.34
C PRO A 159 -9.73 -29.52 23.54
N PRO A 160 -11.05 -29.68 23.33
CA PRO A 160 -12.02 -29.67 24.42
C PRO A 160 -11.72 -30.80 25.43
N PRO A 161 -12.13 -30.64 26.70
CA PRO A 161 -11.93 -31.68 27.71
C PRO A 161 -12.67 -32.96 27.32
N GLU A 162 -12.02 -34.11 27.54
CA GLU A 162 -12.64 -35.42 27.30
C GLU A 162 -13.96 -35.57 28.07
N PRO A 163 -14.99 -36.21 27.47
CA PRO A 163 -16.20 -36.56 28.21
C PRO A 163 -15.86 -37.53 29.35
N PRO A 164 -16.50 -37.40 30.54
CA PRO A 164 -16.24 -38.30 31.65
C PRO A 164 -16.52 -39.75 31.26
N PRO A 165 -15.74 -40.73 31.78
CA PRO A 165 -15.97 -42.14 31.48
C PRO A 165 -17.39 -42.55 31.89
N PRO A 166 -18.05 -43.42 31.10
CA PRO A 166 -19.38 -43.89 31.45
C PRO A 166 -19.35 -44.60 32.82
N PRO A 167 -20.41 -44.47 33.64
CA PRO A 167 -20.47 -45.15 34.92
C PRO A 167 -20.35 -46.66 34.69
N GLY A 168 -19.30 -47.27 35.26
CA GLY A 168 -19.07 -48.71 35.16
C GLY A 168 -20.19 -49.46 35.86
N GLU A 169 -20.90 -50.30 35.11
CA GLU A 169 -21.83 -51.27 35.69
C GLU A 169 -21.02 -52.38 36.37
N TYR A 170 -21.23 -52.52 37.68
CA TYR A 170 -20.77 -53.62 38.52
C TYR A 170 -21.64 -54.86 38.34
#